data_AF-A0A536SWS9-F1
#
_entry.id   AF-A0A536SWS9-F1
#
_cell.length_a   1.000
_cell.length_b   1.000
_cell.length_c   1.000
_cell.angle_alpha   90.00
_cell.angle_beta   90.00
_cell.angle_gamma   90.00
#
_symmetry.space_group_name_H-M   'P 1'
#
loop_
_entity.id
_entity.type
_entity.pdbx_description
1 polymer ?
#
loop_
_entity_poly.entity_id
_entity_poly.type
_entity_poly.pdbx_seq_one_letter_code
_entity_poly.pdbx_strand_id
1 'polypeptide(L)'
;MALDDFHANDQFDRTAMGAIGGATINVGQSNGRPIGYRPVPAGTPRWGAEWKKATAKWYLRAMNIGVTASNMPNRYNAYDLDPTYKNVFGQPLLRLTYNFLDNDKKVVGFVAQKAVGIARSMKPTSMTNPGVLGDYSIVPYQSTHNTGGA
;
A
#
# COMPACT_ATOMS: atom_id res chain seq x y z
N MET A 1 7.14 13.78 1.98
CA MET A 1 7.74 13.78 3.32
C MET A 1 7.37 12.47 4.00
N ALA A 2 8.32 11.87 4.71
CA ALA A 2 8.17 10.56 5.34
C ALA A 2 8.26 10.72 6.87
N LEU A 3 7.39 10.03 7.60
CA LEU A 3 7.54 9.75 9.02
C LEU A 3 8.16 8.35 9.15
N ASP A 4 9.30 8.28 9.84
CA ASP A 4 10.15 7.09 9.91
C ASP A 4 10.29 6.56 11.36
N ASP A 5 9.47 7.06 12.29
CA ASP A 5 9.47 6.68 13.70
C ASP A 5 9.24 5.18 13.94
N PHE A 6 8.63 4.47 12.97
CA PHE A 6 8.34 3.04 13.08
C PHE A 6 9.27 2.17 12.22
N HIS A 7 10.33 2.74 11.64
CA HIS A 7 11.31 1.98 10.85
C HIS A 7 12.76 2.32 11.23
N ALA A 8 13.27 3.52 10.96
CA ALA A 8 14.66 3.87 11.25
C ALA A 8 14.94 4.24 12.73
N ASN A 9 13.92 4.57 13.51
CA ASN A 9 14.10 4.95 14.91
C ASN A 9 14.53 3.74 15.78
N ASP A 10 15.73 3.77 16.33
CA ASP A 10 16.28 2.73 17.21
C ASP A 10 15.63 2.73 18.60
N GLN A 11 15.09 3.86 19.05
CA GLN A 11 14.40 4.00 20.34
C GLN A 11 12.95 3.50 20.31
N PHE A 12 12.40 3.18 19.13
CA PHE A 12 11.04 2.65 19.03
C PHE A 12 10.97 1.22 19.61
N ASP A 13 10.13 1.05 20.63
CA ASP A 13 9.79 -0.25 21.19
C ASP A 13 8.99 -1.10 20.19
N ARG A 14 9.71 -1.93 19.44
CA ARG A 14 9.14 -2.83 18.42
C ARG A 14 8.32 -3.96 19.02
N THR A 15 8.42 -4.21 20.34
CA THR A 15 7.59 -5.24 20.99
C THR A 15 6.11 -4.86 20.96
N ALA A 16 5.80 -3.56 21.00
CA ALA A 16 4.43 -3.04 20.89
C ALA A 16 3.76 -3.37 19.54
N MET A 17 4.55 -3.59 18.49
CA MET A 17 4.06 -4.04 17.17
C MET A 17 3.88 -5.57 17.11
N GLY A 18 4.57 -6.31 17.97
CA GLY A 18 4.52 -7.78 18.02
C GLY A 18 5.03 -8.47 16.75
N ALA A 19 5.89 -7.78 15.98
CA ALA A 19 6.38 -8.20 14.67
C ALA A 19 7.81 -7.69 14.42
N ILE A 20 8.49 -8.32 13.47
CA ILE A 20 9.83 -7.96 13.00
C ILE A 20 9.72 -7.01 11.80
N GLY A 21 10.60 -6.00 11.78
CA GLY A 21 10.69 -5.02 10.71
C GLY A 21 10.17 -3.66 11.17
N GLY A 22 9.55 -2.93 10.24
CA GLY A 22 9.04 -1.58 10.50
C GLY A 22 8.24 -1.04 9.33
N ALA A 23 7.77 0.19 9.47
CA ALA A 23 7.05 0.86 8.40
C ALA A 23 7.31 2.37 8.39
N THR A 24 7.15 2.99 7.23
CA THR A 24 7.11 4.44 7.09
C THR A 24 5.70 4.90 6.76
N ILE A 25 5.31 6.06 7.26
CA ILE A 25 4.08 6.74 6.89
C ILE A 25 4.45 7.92 6.00
N ASN A 26 3.83 8.00 4.83
CA ASN A 26 4.20 8.98 3.82
C ASN A 26 2.99 9.78 3.39
N VAL A 27 3.18 11.08 3.22
CA VAL A 27 2.24 11.93 2.51
C VAL A 27 2.96 12.49 1.29
N GLY A 28 2.32 12.33 0.14
CA GLY A 28 2.81 12.83 -1.13
C GLY A 28 1.67 13.01 -2.12
N GLN A 29 1.79 14.06 -2.95
CA GLN A 29 0.98 14.23 -4.14
C GLN A 29 1.81 13.70 -5.29
N SER A 30 1.56 12.45 -5.70
CA SER A 30 2.35 11.85 -6.76
C SER A 30 1.95 12.42 -8.14
N ASN A 31 0.67 12.81 -8.35
CA ASN A 31 0.23 13.24 -9.68
C ASN A 31 -1.14 13.98 -9.72
N GLY A 32 -1.21 15.05 -10.53
CA GLY A 32 -2.47 15.57 -11.12
C GLY A 32 -2.75 14.95 -12.50
N ARG A 33 -2.64 13.62 -12.62
CA ARG A 33 -2.81 12.90 -13.91
C ARG A 33 -4.20 13.22 -14.47
N PRO A 34 -4.31 13.78 -15.69
CA PRO A 34 -5.58 14.30 -16.22
C PRO A 34 -6.77 13.33 -16.19
N ILE A 35 -6.47 12.03 -16.40
CA ILE A 35 -7.45 10.93 -16.38
C ILE A 35 -7.47 10.21 -15.03
N GLY A 36 -6.29 9.94 -14.47
CA GLY A 36 -6.15 9.03 -13.32
C GLY A 36 -6.39 9.67 -11.96
N TYR A 37 -6.41 11.00 -11.84
CA TYR A 37 -6.56 11.69 -10.56
C TYR A 37 -7.86 12.49 -10.48
N ARG A 38 -8.87 11.89 -9.85
CA ARG A 38 -10.19 12.49 -9.60
C ARG A 38 -10.71 12.08 -8.22
N PRO A 39 -10.10 12.58 -7.13
CA PRO A 39 -10.50 12.20 -5.78
C PRO A 39 -11.86 12.82 -5.45
N VAL A 40 -12.87 11.98 -5.26
CA VAL A 40 -14.22 12.37 -4.83
C VAL A 40 -14.66 11.47 -3.66
N PRO A 41 -15.52 11.96 -2.75
CA PRO A 41 -16.03 11.14 -1.66
C PRO A 41 -16.75 9.88 -2.16
N ALA A 42 -16.70 8.82 -1.35
CA ALA A 42 -17.43 7.59 -1.60
C ALA A 42 -18.93 7.88 -1.83
N GLY A 43 -19.55 7.16 -2.76
CA GLY A 43 -20.94 7.37 -3.17
C GLY A 43 -21.14 8.42 -4.26
N THR A 44 -20.13 9.22 -4.62
CA THR A 44 -20.22 10.11 -5.79
C THR A 44 -20.40 9.28 -7.07
N PRO A 45 -21.37 9.60 -7.95
CA PRO A 45 -21.51 8.93 -9.25
C PRO A 45 -20.21 8.99 -10.05
N ARG A 46 -19.94 7.94 -10.85
CA ARG A 46 -18.70 7.85 -11.64
C ARG A 46 -18.67 8.78 -12.87
N TRP A 47 -19.81 9.38 -13.22
CA TRP A 47 -19.97 10.27 -14.37
C TRP A 47 -21.16 11.23 -14.16
N GLY A 48 -21.36 12.16 -15.08
CA GLY A 48 -22.50 13.09 -15.06
C GLY A 48 -22.24 14.39 -14.30
N ALA A 49 -23.30 15.19 -14.13
CA ALA A 49 -23.20 16.55 -13.57
C ALA A 49 -22.71 16.55 -12.11
N GLU A 50 -23.16 15.60 -11.30
CA GLU A 50 -22.74 15.48 -9.89
C GLU A 50 -21.25 15.13 -9.77
N TRP A 51 -20.77 14.19 -10.58
CA TRP A 51 -19.35 13.85 -10.65
C TRP A 51 -18.47 15.05 -11.01
N LYS A 52 -18.90 15.86 -12.01
CA LYS A 52 -18.18 17.08 -12.41
C LYS A 52 -18.12 18.09 -11.27
N LYS A 53 -19.25 18.34 -10.59
CA LYS A 53 -19.32 19.24 -9.42
C LYS A 53 -18.42 18.76 -8.29
N ALA A 54 -18.46 17.47 -7.95
CA ALA A 54 -17.63 16.88 -6.92
C ALA A 54 -16.14 16.97 -7.27
N THR A 55 -15.76 16.63 -8.51
CA THR A 55 -14.38 16.77 -8.97
C THR A 55 -13.87 18.20 -8.77
N ALA A 56 -14.60 19.21 -9.24
CA ALA A 56 -14.19 20.60 -9.13
C ALA A 56 -14.03 21.04 -7.66
N LYS A 57 -14.92 20.59 -6.78
CA LYS A 57 -14.85 20.89 -5.34
C LYS A 57 -13.65 20.25 -4.65
N TRP A 58 -13.35 18.99 -4.95
CA TRP A 58 -12.41 18.17 -4.16
C TRP A 58 -10.99 18.08 -4.73
N TYR A 59 -10.77 18.46 -5.98
CA TYR A 59 -9.48 18.29 -6.67
C TYR A 59 -8.27 18.80 -5.89
N LEU A 60 -8.39 19.97 -5.25
CA LEU A 60 -7.33 20.59 -4.41
C LEU A 60 -7.58 20.43 -2.91
N ARG A 61 -8.54 19.58 -2.51
CA ARG A 61 -8.98 19.40 -1.11
C ARG A 61 -8.93 17.94 -0.68
N ALA A 62 -8.12 17.14 -1.36
CA ALA A 62 -7.96 15.73 -1.12
C ALA A 62 -6.47 15.38 -1.01
N MET A 63 -6.18 14.40 -0.17
CA MET A 63 -4.84 13.85 0.01
C MET A 63 -4.94 12.37 0.40
N ASN A 64 -3.83 11.66 0.20
CA ASN A 64 -3.66 10.29 0.67
C ASN A 64 -2.56 10.25 1.75
N ILE A 65 -2.78 9.42 2.76
CA ILE A 65 -1.76 9.02 3.73
C ILE A 65 -1.41 7.57 3.40
N GLY A 66 -0.21 7.38 2.88
CA GLY A 66 0.31 6.08 2.48
C GLY A 66 1.14 5.45 3.58
N VAL A 67 1.19 4.12 3.56
CA VAL A 67 2.03 3.31 4.44
C VAL A 67 2.91 2.43 3.57
N THR A 68 4.19 2.36 3.89
CA THR A 68 5.11 1.38 3.32
C THR A 68 5.67 0.54 4.45
N ALA A 69 5.25 -0.73 4.52
CA ALA A 69 5.71 -1.69 5.52
C ALA A 69 6.83 -2.58 4.94
N SER A 70 7.77 -2.96 5.79
CA SER A 70 8.77 -3.97 5.45
C SER A 70 8.12 -5.34 5.26
N ASN A 71 8.56 -6.09 4.24
CA ASN A 71 8.29 -7.50 4.10
C ASN A 71 9.59 -8.28 4.31
N MET A 72 9.62 -9.13 5.34
CA MET A 72 10.84 -9.82 5.73
C MET A 72 11.10 -11.04 4.82
N PRO A 73 12.37 -11.37 4.52
CA PRO A 73 12.71 -12.58 3.77
C PRO A 73 12.12 -13.82 4.45
N ASN A 74 11.48 -14.68 3.66
CA ASN A 74 10.92 -15.92 4.17
C ASN A 74 11.11 -17.04 3.15
N ARG A 75 11.54 -18.22 3.62
CA ARG A 75 11.78 -19.40 2.78
C ARG A 75 10.56 -19.91 2.02
N TYR A 76 9.34 -19.58 2.47
CA TYR A 76 8.10 -19.96 1.82
C TYR A 76 7.72 -19.00 0.67
N ASN A 77 8.40 -17.85 0.59
CA ASN A 77 8.25 -16.88 -0.47
C ASN A 77 9.46 -16.97 -1.38
N ALA A 78 9.26 -17.50 -2.59
CA ALA A 78 10.36 -17.84 -3.50
C ALA A 78 9.99 -17.65 -4.97
N TYR A 79 11.03 -17.58 -5.78
CA TYR A 79 10.96 -17.60 -7.22
C TYR A 79 11.61 -18.88 -7.75
N ASP A 80 10.98 -19.50 -8.74
CA ASP A 80 11.55 -20.61 -9.49
C ASP A 80 11.16 -20.52 -10.98
N LEU A 81 11.68 -21.45 -11.78
CA LEU A 81 11.36 -21.54 -13.20
C LEU A 81 10.20 -22.51 -13.40
N ASP A 82 9.20 -22.07 -14.16
CA ASP A 82 8.02 -22.87 -14.44
C ASP A 82 8.39 -24.07 -15.35
N PRO A 83 8.06 -25.32 -14.98
CA PRO A 83 8.43 -26.49 -15.77
C PRO A 83 7.58 -26.67 -17.03
N THR A 84 6.45 -25.96 -17.15
CA THR A 84 5.44 -26.14 -18.21
C THR A 84 5.43 -24.96 -19.17
N TYR A 85 5.42 -23.73 -18.65
CA TYR A 85 5.26 -22.53 -19.45
C TYR A 85 6.60 -21.94 -19.88
N LYS A 86 6.70 -21.60 -21.17
CA LYS A 86 7.90 -21.02 -21.78
C LYS A 86 7.57 -19.73 -22.50
N ASN A 87 8.55 -18.83 -22.57
CA ASN A 87 8.45 -17.63 -23.41
C ASN A 87 8.62 -17.99 -24.90
N VAL A 88 8.52 -16.97 -25.76
CA VAL A 88 8.67 -17.09 -27.22
C VAL A 88 10.05 -17.58 -27.68
N PHE A 89 11.03 -17.57 -26.78
CA PHE A 89 12.40 -18.06 -27.03
C PHE A 89 12.64 -19.46 -26.44
N GLY A 90 11.60 -20.12 -25.93
CA GLY A 90 11.70 -21.47 -25.35
C GLY A 90 12.29 -21.53 -23.93
N GLN A 91 12.51 -20.39 -23.28
CA GLN A 91 13.00 -20.32 -21.90
C GLN A 91 11.83 -20.46 -20.92
N PRO A 92 11.98 -21.23 -19.82
CA PRO A 92 11.00 -21.29 -18.75
C PRO A 92 10.58 -19.90 -18.24
N LEU A 93 9.29 -19.70 -17.97
CA LEU A 93 8.81 -18.47 -17.35
C LEU A 93 9.16 -18.44 -15.86
N LEU A 94 9.30 -17.23 -15.29
CA LEU A 94 9.43 -17.06 -13.84
C LEU A 94 8.09 -17.40 -13.17
N ARG A 95 8.14 -18.26 -12.15
CA ARG A 95 7.01 -18.58 -11.29
C ARG A 95 7.25 -18.00 -9.90
N LEU A 96 6.20 -17.42 -9.33
CA LEU A 96 6.18 -16.79 -8.01
C LEU A 96 5.36 -17.67 -7.06
N THR A 97 5.99 -18.13 -5.97
CA THR A 97 5.28 -18.68 -4.82
C THR A 97 5.38 -17.65 -3.70
N TYR A 98 4.28 -16.94 -3.42
CA TYR A 98 4.31 -15.84 -2.46
C TYR A 98 2.96 -15.58 -1.83
N ASN A 99 2.96 -15.36 -0.52
CA ASN A 99 1.86 -14.71 0.18
C ASN A 99 2.37 -13.87 1.35
N PHE A 100 1.54 -12.94 1.83
CA PHE A 100 1.78 -12.22 3.07
C PHE A 100 1.61 -13.15 4.26
N LEU A 101 2.54 -13.06 5.21
CA LEU A 101 2.55 -13.87 6.42
C LEU A 101 2.02 -13.06 7.61
N ASP A 102 1.85 -13.73 8.76
CA ASP A 102 1.33 -13.10 9.97
C ASP A 102 2.17 -11.93 10.44
N ASN A 103 3.49 -11.98 10.23
CA ASN A 103 4.39 -10.86 10.52
C ASN A 103 3.99 -9.61 9.72
N ASP A 104 3.78 -9.74 8.42
CA ASP A 104 3.45 -8.63 7.52
C ASP A 104 2.10 -8.01 7.89
N LYS A 105 1.12 -8.87 8.20
CA LYS A 105 -0.22 -8.44 8.64
C LYS A 105 -0.16 -7.63 9.95
N LYS A 106 0.68 -8.04 10.90
CA LYS A 106 0.89 -7.31 12.16
C LYS A 106 1.55 -5.94 11.93
N VAL A 107 2.62 -5.88 11.13
CA VAL A 107 3.30 -4.61 10.82
C VAL A 107 2.32 -3.64 10.15
N VAL A 108 1.61 -4.09 9.10
CA VAL A 108 0.63 -3.27 8.38
C VAL A 108 -0.52 -2.84 9.30
N GLY A 109 -1.07 -3.75 10.10
CA GLY A 109 -2.16 -3.45 11.02
C GLY A 109 -1.78 -2.38 12.05
N PHE A 110 -0.60 -2.49 12.65
CA PHE A 110 -0.09 -1.52 13.63
C PHE A 110 0.04 -0.12 13.01
N VAL A 111 0.77 0.00 11.91
CA VAL A 111 1.04 1.31 11.30
C VAL A 111 -0.21 1.92 10.64
N ALA A 112 -1.13 1.09 10.13
CA ALA A 112 -2.41 1.54 9.63
C ALA A 112 -3.24 2.25 10.71
N GLN A 113 -3.24 1.74 11.95
CA GLN A 113 -3.90 2.40 13.07
C GLN A 113 -3.27 3.77 13.38
N LYS A 114 -1.93 3.88 13.31
CA LYS A 114 -1.23 5.16 13.49
C LYS A 114 -1.60 6.15 12.37
N ALA A 115 -1.63 5.71 11.12
CA ALA A 115 -2.05 6.53 9.99
C ALA A 115 -3.51 7.00 10.11
N VAL A 116 -4.42 6.14 10.60
CA VAL A 116 -5.82 6.52 10.90
C VAL A 116 -5.88 7.57 12.00
N GLY A 117 -5.05 7.47 13.04
CA GLY A 117 -4.94 8.49 14.09
C GLY A 117 -4.55 9.86 13.54
N ILE A 118 -3.55 9.90 12.66
CA ILE A 118 -3.13 11.12 11.94
C ILE A 118 -4.27 11.66 11.08
N ALA A 119 -4.91 10.79 10.27
CA ALA A 119 -6.03 11.22 9.42
C ALA A 119 -7.17 11.86 10.23
N ARG A 120 -7.50 11.28 11.40
CA ARG A 120 -8.56 11.81 12.28
C ARG A 120 -8.18 13.17 12.91
N SER A 121 -6.92 13.39 13.27
CA SER A 121 -6.49 14.66 13.87
C SER A 121 -6.65 15.84 12.91
N MET A 122 -6.63 15.58 11.60
CA MET A 122 -6.86 16.57 10.54
C MET A 122 -8.33 17.00 10.40
N LYS A 123 -9.26 16.35 11.11
CA LYS A 123 -10.72 16.61 11.07
C LYS A 123 -11.29 16.68 9.64
N PRO A 124 -11.08 15.65 8.79
CA PRO A 124 -11.50 15.68 7.40
C PRO A 124 -13.02 15.64 7.28
N THR A 125 -13.56 16.29 6.24
CA THR A 125 -14.99 16.20 5.91
C THR A 125 -15.41 14.79 5.49
N SER A 126 -14.49 14.04 4.87
CA SER A 126 -14.70 12.64 4.48
C SER A 126 -13.37 11.90 4.57
N MET A 127 -13.40 10.66 5.05
CA MET A 127 -12.23 9.79 5.09
C MET A 127 -12.64 8.35 4.77
N THR A 128 -11.72 7.60 4.19
CA THR A 128 -11.80 6.15 4.03
C THR A 128 -10.74 5.51 4.89
N ASN A 129 -11.10 4.46 5.63
CA ASN A 129 -10.12 3.67 6.37
C ASN A 129 -9.25 2.85 5.42
N PRO A 130 -8.00 2.53 5.80
CA PRO A 130 -7.20 1.56 5.06
C PRO A 130 -7.88 0.18 5.05
N GLY A 131 -7.68 -0.57 3.97
CA GLY A 131 -8.11 -1.97 3.89
C GLY A 131 -7.29 -2.89 4.79
N VAL A 132 -7.77 -4.13 4.96
CA VAL A 132 -7.01 -5.20 5.62
C VAL A 132 -6.10 -5.86 4.59
N LEU A 133 -4.86 -6.17 4.98
CA LEU A 133 -3.94 -6.95 4.16
C LEU A 133 -4.46 -8.39 4.02
N GLY A 134 -5.05 -8.68 2.86
CA GLY A 134 -5.49 -10.02 2.49
C GLY A 134 -4.37 -10.85 1.89
N ASP A 135 -4.73 -11.85 1.10
CA ASP A 135 -3.77 -12.61 0.32
C ASP A 135 -3.13 -11.74 -0.77
N TYR A 136 -1.90 -12.08 -1.14
CA TYR A 136 -1.22 -11.43 -2.25
C TYR A 136 -2.04 -11.59 -3.53
N SER A 137 -2.12 -10.50 -4.28
CA SER A 137 -2.77 -10.46 -5.58
C SER A 137 -1.98 -9.58 -6.52
N ILE A 138 -1.83 -10.00 -7.76
CA ILE A 138 -1.27 -9.17 -8.83
C ILE A 138 -2.23 -8.03 -9.24
N VAL A 139 -3.48 -8.03 -8.75
CA VAL A 139 -4.50 -7.00 -9.01
C VAL A 139 -5.29 -6.65 -7.72
N PRO A 140 -5.47 -5.36 -7.36
CA PRO A 140 -4.94 -4.16 -8.02
C PRO A 140 -3.43 -3.97 -7.77
N TYR A 141 -2.85 -2.94 -8.41
CA TYR A 141 -1.46 -2.54 -8.16
C TYR A 141 -1.19 -2.36 -6.66
N GLN A 142 -0.11 -2.96 -6.17
CA GLN A 142 0.33 -2.86 -4.78
C GLN A 142 1.64 -2.08 -4.66
N SER A 143 2.71 -2.58 -5.27
CA SER A 143 4.04 -1.97 -5.26
C SER A 143 4.91 -2.57 -6.37
N THR A 144 5.96 -1.85 -6.80
CA THR A 144 7.04 -2.37 -7.64
C THR A 144 8.32 -2.69 -6.84
N HIS A 145 8.29 -2.56 -5.51
CA HIS A 145 9.47 -2.72 -4.65
C HIS A 145 9.67 -4.17 -4.21
N ASN A 146 9.90 -5.06 -5.17
CA ASN A 146 10.25 -6.45 -4.89
C ASN A 146 11.73 -6.54 -4.48
N THR A 147 12.06 -7.36 -3.49
CA THR A 147 13.42 -7.52 -2.95
C THR A 147 13.74 -8.99 -2.65
N GLY A 148 15.02 -9.34 -2.51
CA GLY A 148 15.48 -10.72 -2.31
C GLY A 148 15.72 -11.50 -3.62
N GLY A 149 15.93 -12.81 -3.53
CA GLY A 149 15.99 -13.72 -4.69
C GLY A 149 17.34 -13.83 -5.41
N ALA A 150 18.46 -13.54 -4.72
CA ALA A 150 19.82 -13.73 -5.21
C ALA A 150 20.45 -15.04 -4.71
#